data_AF-A0A1G2TF05-F1
#
_entry.id   AF-A0A1G2TF05-F1
#
_cell.length_a   1.000
_cell.length_b   1.000
_cell.length_c   1.000
_cell.angle_alpha   90.00
_cell.angle_beta   90.00
_cell.angle_gamma   90.00
#
_symmetry.space_group_name_H-M   'P 1'
#
loop_
_entity.id
_entity.type
_entity.pdbx_description
1 polymer ?
#
loop_
_entity_poly.entity_id
_entity_poly.type
_entity_poly.pdbx_seq_one_letter_code
_entity_poly.pdbx_strand_id
1 'polypeptide(L)'
;MNKILKNMIRKGQSVAGFTLIELLVVIAIIGILSSVVLASLNTARNKGNNAKIKAQLSGLRAGAEIFYDAAQTYTNLCASADPAVAPYLLSSNYPGSPAVSCFSSGTAYGVAVPLSVAEGTNTYWCIDSIGTSKGTVGLTVGASDFAC
;
A
#
# COMPACT_ATOMS: atom_id res chain seq x y z
N MET A 1 -53.48 33.49 45.15
CA MET A 1 -53.07 32.10 44.87
C MET A 1 -52.79 32.02 43.38
N ASN A 2 -51.57 32.35 43.00
CA ASN A 2 -50.53 31.40 42.60
C ASN A 2 -50.50 31.32 41.07
N LYS A 3 -49.67 32.18 40.46
CA LYS A 3 -48.31 31.82 40.00
C LYS A 3 -48.26 30.78 38.86
N ILE A 4 -49.38 30.18 38.47
CA ILE A 4 -49.48 29.17 37.41
C ILE A 4 -49.49 29.81 36.02
N LEU A 5 -49.99 31.04 35.89
CA LEU A 5 -50.07 31.77 34.61
C LEU A 5 -48.74 32.38 34.10
N LYS A 6 -47.65 32.37 34.89
CA LYS A 6 -46.46 33.21 34.58
C LYS A 6 -45.20 32.46 34.14
N ASN A 7 -45.20 31.12 34.14
CA ASN A 7 -44.01 30.32 33.77
C ASN A 7 -44.06 29.66 32.38
N MET A 8 -45.08 29.93 31.56
CA MET A 8 -45.15 29.43 30.18
C MET A 8 -45.11 30.51 29.11
N ILE A 9 -44.55 31.69 29.43
CA ILE A 9 -43.96 32.54 28.38
C ILE A 9 -42.80 31.72 27.84
N ARG A 10 -43.08 30.94 26.79
CA ARG A 10 -42.10 30.34 25.90
C ARG A 10 -41.12 31.44 25.58
N LYS A 11 -39.98 31.42 26.27
CA LYS A 11 -38.80 32.20 25.96
C LYS A 11 -38.50 31.82 24.52
N GLY A 12 -38.91 32.66 23.57
CA GLY A 12 -38.64 32.46 22.16
C GLY A 12 -37.13 32.37 22.06
N GLN A 13 -36.62 31.14 21.96
CA GLN A 13 -35.22 30.92 21.72
C GLN A 13 -34.97 31.50 20.35
N SER A 14 -34.43 32.72 20.32
CA SER A 14 -33.91 33.35 19.12
C SER A 14 -32.94 32.36 18.51
N VAL A 15 -33.36 31.67 17.46
CA VAL A 15 -32.49 30.84 16.65
C VAL A 15 -31.52 31.82 16.00
N ALA A 16 -30.30 31.89 16.55
CA ALA A 16 -29.22 32.65 15.95
C ALA A 16 -28.90 31.98 14.61
N GLY A 17 -29.21 32.66 13.50
CA GLY A 17 -28.83 32.23 12.17
C GLY A 17 -27.36 32.54 11.91
N PHE A 18 -26.66 31.65 11.21
CA PHE A 18 -25.34 31.94 10.66
C PHE A 18 -25.43 33.04 9.60
N THR A 19 -24.48 33.96 9.60
CA THR A 19 -24.39 34.97 8.54
C THR A 19 -23.81 34.35 7.26
N LEU A 20 -24.22 34.86 6.09
CA LEU A 20 -23.68 34.40 4.81
C LEU A 20 -22.15 34.59 4.71
N ILE A 21 -21.62 35.64 5.34
CA ILE A 21 -20.19 35.91 5.36
C ILE A 21 -19.41 34.92 6.24
N GLU A 22 -19.98 34.47 7.35
CA GLU A 22 -19.37 33.44 8.20
C GLU A 22 -19.25 32.11 7.45
N LEU A 23 -20.29 31.70 6.72
CA LEU A 23 -20.21 30.48 5.91
C LEU A 23 -19.23 30.61 4.74
N LEU A 24 -19.15 31.79 4.11
CA LEU A 24 -18.23 32.06 3.01
C LEU A 24 -16.76 31.99 3.45
N VAL A 25 -16.42 32.56 4.61
CA VAL A 25 -15.06 32.49 5.17
C VAL A 25 -14.67 31.05 5.51
N VAL A 26 -15.59 30.25 6.06
CA VAL A 26 -15.30 28.86 6.44
C VAL A 26 -14.96 28.00 5.23
N ILE A 27 -15.75 28.07 4.16
CA ILE A 27 -15.45 27.30 2.93
C ILE A 27 -14.15 27.77 2.27
N ALA A 28 -13.82 29.06 2.36
CA ALA A 28 -12.56 29.59 1.88
C ALA A 28 -11.36 29.00 2.64
N ILE A 29 -11.43 28.95 3.97
CA ILE A 29 -10.36 28.38 4.81
C ILE A 29 -10.24 26.86 4.57
N ILE A 30 -11.35 26.12 4.54
CA ILE A 30 -11.34 24.68 4.23
C ILE A 30 -10.71 24.42 2.86
N GLY A 31 -11.02 25.26 1.86
CA GLY A 31 -10.42 25.17 0.53
C GLY A 31 -8.90 25.25 0.56
N ILE A 32 -8.35 26.25 1.25
CA ILE A 32 -6.89 26.44 1.39
C ILE A 32 -6.25 25.25 2.10
N LEU A 33 -6.79 24.85 3.26
CA LEU A 33 -6.24 23.75 4.06
C LEU A 33 -6.32 22.40 3.31
N SER A 34 -7.41 22.15 2.59
CA SER A 34 -7.63 20.89 1.86
C SER A 34 -6.59 20.67 0.75
N SER A 35 -6.16 21.73 0.07
CA SER A 35 -5.16 21.66 -1.01
C SER A 35 -3.80 21.14 -0.53
N VAL A 36 -3.32 21.63 0.61
CA VAL A 36 -2.02 21.23 1.20
C VAL A 36 -2.07 19.78 1.70
N VAL A 37 -3.19 19.40 2.31
CA VAL A 37 -3.39 18.03 2.84
C VAL A 37 -3.46 17.00 1.70
N LEU A 38 -4.07 17.33 0.56
CA LEU A 38 -4.17 16.39 -0.55
C LEU A 38 -2.80 16.06 -1.17
N ALA A 39 -1.92 17.05 -1.29
CA ALA A 39 -0.57 16.84 -1.81
C ALA A 39 0.27 15.91 -0.91
N SER A 40 0.18 16.09 0.40
CA SER A 40 0.89 15.23 1.37
C SER A 40 0.30 13.82 1.41
N LEU A 41 -1.03 13.68 1.31
CA LEU A 41 -1.72 12.39 1.30
C LEU A 41 -1.32 11.53 0.08
N ASN A 42 -1.25 12.12 -1.11
CA ASN A 42 -0.84 11.37 -2.31
C ASN A 42 0.58 10.79 -2.17
N THR A 43 1.51 11.58 -1.64
CA THR A 43 2.87 11.11 -1.36
C THR A 43 2.89 9.99 -0.32
N ALA A 44 2.11 10.13 0.76
CA ALA A 44 2.00 9.11 1.80
C ALA A 44 1.41 7.80 1.29
N ARG A 45 0.35 7.86 0.46
CA ARG A 45 -0.26 6.67 -0.16
C ARG A 45 0.73 5.93 -1.06
N ASN A 46 1.49 6.67 -1.87
CA ASN A 46 2.49 6.08 -2.76
C ASN A 46 3.61 5.37 -1.97
N LYS A 47 4.10 5.98 -0.88
CA LYS A 47 5.06 5.33 0.03
C LYS A 47 4.47 4.10 0.72
N GLY A 48 3.20 4.16 1.14
CA GLY A 48 2.48 3.02 1.72
C GLY A 48 2.33 1.86 0.73
N ASN A 49 2.06 2.15 -0.55
CA ASN A 49 1.99 1.14 -1.60
C ASN A 49 3.35 0.45 -1.81
N ASN A 50 4.45 1.22 -1.89
CA ASN A 50 5.79 0.65 -1.98
C ASN A 50 6.14 -0.19 -0.73
N ALA A 51 5.76 0.26 0.47
CA ALA A 51 5.94 -0.51 1.70
C ALA A 51 5.17 -1.85 1.66
N LYS A 52 3.95 -1.86 1.12
CA LYS A 52 3.18 -3.09 0.90
C LYS A 52 3.91 -4.03 -0.05
N ILE A 53 4.43 -3.54 -1.18
CA ILE A 53 5.21 -4.36 -2.14
C ILE A 53 6.41 -5.01 -1.44
N LYS A 54 7.19 -4.22 -0.69
CA LYS A 54 8.35 -4.70 0.07
C LYS A 54 7.96 -5.76 1.11
N ALA A 55 6.86 -5.55 1.83
CA ALA A 55 6.36 -6.50 2.83
C ALA A 55 5.89 -7.82 2.20
N GLN A 56 5.21 -7.77 1.05
CA GLN A 56 4.80 -8.97 0.31
C GLN A 56 6.02 -9.79 -0.12
N LEU A 57 7.04 -9.15 -0.71
CA LEU A 57 8.26 -9.84 -1.11
C LEU A 57 9.05 -10.36 0.10
N SER A 58 9.10 -9.60 1.21
CA SER A 58 9.68 -10.12 2.45
C SER A 58 8.96 -11.37 2.97
N GLY A 59 7.63 -11.45 2.83
CA GLY A 59 6.85 -12.64 3.15
C GLY A 59 7.16 -13.81 2.21
N LEU A 60 7.30 -13.54 0.91
CA LEU A 60 7.68 -14.54 -0.08
C LEU A 60 9.02 -15.20 0.24
N ARG A 61 10.01 -14.46 0.75
CA ARG A 61 11.28 -15.07 1.18
C ARG A 61 11.07 -16.18 2.21
N ALA A 62 10.31 -15.89 3.28
CA ALA A 62 10.01 -16.89 4.30
C ALA A 62 9.20 -18.06 3.72
N GLY A 63 8.23 -17.77 2.85
CA GLY A 63 7.46 -18.78 2.14
C GLY A 63 8.30 -19.68 1.24
N ALA A 64 9.29 -19.11 0.55
CA ALA A 64 10.21 -19.83 -0.32
C ALA A 64 11.06 -20.83 0.47
N GLU A 65 11.56 -20.45 1.65
CA GLU A 65 12.31 -21.38 2.50
C GLU A 65 11.42 -22.54 3.00
N ILE A 66 10.16 -22.27 3.35
CA ILE A 66 9.17 -23.31 3.73
C ILE A 66 8.91 -24.26 2.55
N PHE A 67 8.76 -23.71 1.34
CA PHE A 67 8.60 -24.48 0.12
C PHE A 67 9.82 -25.38 -0.14
N TYR A 68 11.03 -24.85 0.03
CA TYR A 68 12.26 -25.59 -0.14
C TYR A 68 12.41 -26.70 0.91
N ASP A 69 12.04 -26.47 2.17
CA ASP A 69 12.10 -27.49 3.22
C ASP A 69 11.27 -28.74 2.85
N ALA A 70 10.08 -28.54 2.27
CA ALA A 70 9.21 -29.62 1.85
C ALA A 70 9.66 -30.33 0.55
N ALA A 71 10.08 -29.58 -0.46
CA ALA A 71 10.36 -30.12 -1.80
C ALA A 71 11.86 -30.39 -2.05
N GLN A 72 12.74 -29.86 -1.20
CA GLN A 72 14.21 -29.84 -1.36
C GLN A 72 14.66 -29.21 -2.69
N THR A 73 13.83 -28.32 -3.24
CA THR A 73 14.05 -27.67 -4.53
C THR A 73 13.22 -26.39 -4.63
N TYR A 74 13.71 -25.41 -5.39
CA TYR A 74 12.91 -24.24 -5.79
C TYR A 74 12.19 -24.44 -7.12
N THR A 75 12.30 -25.63 -7.74
CA THR A 75 11.60 -25.94 -8.99
C THR A 75 10.09 -25.71 -8.83
N ASN A 76 9.49 -25.01 -9.80
CA ASN A 76 8.08 -24.63 -9.81
C ASN A 76 7.64 -23.65 -8.72
N LEU A 77 8.54 -23.06 -7.92
CA LEU A 77 8.15 -22.07 -6.91
C LEU A 77 7.25 -20.99 -7.51
N CYS A 78 7.62 -20.45 -8.67
CA CYS A 78 6.91 -19.37 -9.36
C CYS A 78 5.53 -19.74 -9.93
N ALA A 79 5.24 -21.04 -10.08
CA ALA A 79 3.98 -21.56 -10.62
C ALA A 79 3.23 -22.45 -9.61
N SER A 80 3.73 -22.53 -8.37
CA SER A 80 3.17 -23.41 -7.36
C SER A 80 1.87 -22.85 -6.81
N ALA A 81 0.95 -23.75 -6.50
CA ALA A 81 -0.25 -23.44 -5.73
C ALA A 81 -0.02 -23.59 -4.21
N ASP A 82 1.25 -23.66 -3.78
CA ASP A 82 1.61 -23.85 -2.38
C ASP A 82 1.18 -22.61 -1.57
N PRO A 83 0.41 -22.77 -0.48
CA PRO A 83 -0.09 -21.65 0.31
C PRO A 83 1.02 -20.79 0.94
N ALA A 84 2.24 -21.31 1.10
CA ALA A 84 3.37 -20.57 1.62
C ALA A 84 3.88 -19.49 0.65
N VAL A 85 3.69 -19.66 -0.67
CA VAL A 85 4.22 -18.74 -1.69
C VAL A 85 3.16 -18.13 -2.59
N ALA A 86 2.08 -18.86 -2.90
CA ALA A 86 1.06 -18.45 -3.87
C ALA A 86 0.47 -17.06 -3.60
N PRO A 87 0.13 -16.65 -2.35
CA PRO A 87 -0.40 -15.32 -2.09
C PRO A 87 0.55 -14.19 -2.52
N TYR A 88 1.86 -14.41 -2.48
CA TYR A 88 2.85 -13.39 -2.81
C TYR A 88 3.18 -13.32 -4.31
N LEU A 89 2.74 -14.30 -5.10
CA LEU A 89 2.96 -14.34 -6.55
C LEU A 89 1.77 -13.81 -7.35
N LEU A 90 0.62 -13.60 -6.70
CA LEU A 90 -0.58 -13.05 -7.32
C LEU A 90 -0.49 -11.53 -7.47
N SER A 91 -0.53 -11.03 -8.71
CA SER A 91 -0.50 -9.59 -9.00
C SER A 91 -1.62 -8.82 -8.29
N SER A 92 -2.81 -9.42 -8.14
CA SER A 92 -3.96 -8.80 -7.46
C SER A 92 -3.70 -8.43 -5.99
N ASN A 93 -2.73 -9.06 -5.34
CA ASN A 93 -2.36 -8.75 -3.96
C ASN A 93 -1.47 -7.51 -3.84
N TYR A 94 -0.98 -6.97 -4.95
CA TYR A 94 -0.15 -5.77 -5.02
C TYR A 94 -0.97 -4.52 -5.43
N PRO A 95 -0.61 -3.32 -4.93
CA PRO A 95 -1.24 -2.07 -5.37
C PRO A 95 -1.10 -1.85 -6.87
N GLY A 96 -2.21 -1.63 -7.57
CA GLY A 96 -2.21 -1.40 -9.03
C GLY A 96 -2.02 -2.68 -9.86
N SER A 97 -2.00 -3.84 -9.22
CA SER A 97 -1.87 -5.16 -9.86
C SER A 97 -0.72 -5.28 -10.88
N PRO A 98 0.52 -4.88 -10.50
CA PRO A 98 1.68 -5.02 -11.37
C PRO A 98 2.00 -6.47 -11.71
N ALA A 99 2.71 -6.66 -12.82
CA ALA A 99 3.31 -7.95 -13.14
C ALA A 99 4.36 -8.33 -12.08
N VAL A 100 4.22 -9.52 -11.52
CA VAL A 100 5.21 -10.13 -10.62
C VAL A 100 6.16 -10.96 -11.48
N SER A 101 7.40 -10.51 -11.62
CA SER A 101 8.43 -11.23 -12.36
C SER A 101 9.09 -12.24 -11.44
N CYS A 102 8.69 -13.50 -11.54
CA CYS A 102 9.25 -14.60 -10.75
C CYS A 102 9.96 -15.59 -11.67
N PHE A 103 11.20 -15.91 -11.35
CA PHE A 103 11.96 -16.97 -12.00
C PHE A 103 12.56 -17.89 -10.93
N SER A 104 12.54 -19.20 -11.19
CA SER A 104 13.04 -20.21 -10.27
C SER A 104 13.70 -21.36 -11.02
N SER A 105 14.72 -21.95 -10.41
CA SER A 105 15.39 -23.19 -10.80
C SER A 105 15.37 -24.18 -9.63
N GLY A 106 16.08 -25.30 -9.72
CA GLY A 106 16.15 -26.23 -8.59
C GLY A 106 16.87 -25.66 -7.36
N THR A 107 17.81 -24.73 -7.56
CA THR A 107 18.72 -24.24 -6.50
C THR A 107 18.64 -22.74 -6.24
N ALA A 108 17.92 -21.98 -7.07
CA ALA A 108 17.83 -20.53 -6.93
C ALA A 108 16.46 -20.00 -7.38
N TYR A 109 16.08 -18.85 -6.82
CA TYR A 109 14.92 -18.08 -7.28
C TYR A 109 15.25 -16.58 -7.24
N GLY A 110 14.54 -15.82 -8.07
CA GLY A 110 14.60 -14.37 -8.13
C GLY A 110 13.22 -13.83 -8.40
N VAL A 111 12.77 -12.86 -7.61
CA VAL A 111 11.46 -12.24 -7.75
C VAL A 111 11.59 -10.72 -7.69
N ALA A 112 11.05 -10.06 -8.72
CA ALA A 112 11.00 -8.61 -8.80
C ALA A 112 9.59 -8.12 -9.08
N VAL A 113 9.22 -7.01 -8.44
CA VAL A 113 7.92 -6.34 -8.62
C VAL A 113 8.18 -4.85 -8.86
N PRO A 114 7.56 -4.22 -9.86
CA PRO A 114 7.70 -2.79 -10.07
C PRO A 114 7.09 -2.02 -8.89
N LEU A 115 7.80 -0.99 -8.44
CA LEU A 115 7.32 -0.09 -7.40
C LEU A 115 6.15 0.75 -7.94
N SER A 116 5.19 1.08 -7.08
CA SER A 116 4.06 1.93 -7.47
C SER A 116 4.49 3.34 -7.85
N VAL A 117 5.59 3.82 -7.25
CA VAL A 117 6.34 5.01 -7.67
C VAL A 117 7.83 4.74 -7.52
N ALA A 118 8.64 5.34 -8.39
CA ALA A 118 10.09 5.22 -8.31
C ALA A 118 10.65 5.78 -6.99
N GLU A 119 11.61 5.09 -6.40
CA GLU A 119 12.37 5.54 -5.24
C GLU A 119 13.78 5.95 -5.70
N GLY A 120 13.95 7.25 -6.00
CA GLY A 120 15.15 7.71 -6.69
C GLY A 120 15.18 7.16 -8.12
N THR A 121 16.22 6.41 -8.46
CA THR A 121 16.34 5.70 -9.75
C THR A 121 15.72 4.31 -9.73
N ASN A 122 15.36 3.78 -8.56
CA ASN A 122 14.84 2.44 -8.43
C ASN A 122 13.38 2.36 -8.89
N THR A 123 13.10 1.47 -9.82
CA THR A 123 11.76 1.24 -10.37
C THR A 123 11.19 -0.12 -9.98
N TYR A 124 12.02 -1.01 -9.43
CA TYR A 124 11.61 -2.34 -8.95
C TYR A 124 12.12 -2.57 -7.53
N TRP A 125 11.43 -3.45 -6.80
CA TRP A 125 11.97 -4.12 -5.62
C TRP A 125 12.24 -5.57 -5.98
N CYS A 126 13.44 -6.05 -5.67
CA CYS A 126 13.91 -7.37 -6.04
C CYS A 126 14.35 -8.15 -4.79
N ILE A 127 13.99 -9.43 -4.74
CA ILE A 127 14.50 -10.41 -3.78
C ILE A 127 15.06 -11.66 -4.49
N ASP A 128 16.04 -12.31 -3.87
CA ASP A 128 16.62 -13.55 -4.39
C ASP A 128 16.85 -14.61 -3.29
N SER A 129 17.17 -15.84 -3.72
CA SER A 129 17.49 -16.97 -2.85
C SER A 129 18.80 -16.82 -2.06
N ILE A 130 19.62 -15.81 -2.35
CA ILE A 130 20.93 -15.60 -1.70
C ILE A 130 20.78 -14.69 -0.47
N GLY A 131 19.65 -13.98 -0.34
CA GLY A 131 19.41 -13.08 0.79
C GLY A 131 19.18 -11.64 0.39
N THR A 132 19.34 -11.29 -0.89
CA THR A 132 19.23 -9.92 -1.34
C THR A 132 17.78 -9.45 -1.25
N SER A 133 17.60 -8.20 -0.84
CA SER A 133 16.33 -7.49 -0.87
C SER A 133 16.62 -6.01 -1.07
N LYS A 134 16.54 -5.53 -2.32
CA LYS A 134 16.94 -4.16 -2.66
C LYS A 134 16.12 -3.58 -3.81
N GLY A 135 16.21 -2.26 -3.96
CA GLY A 135 15.69 -1.56 -5.12
C GLY A 135 16.63 -1.71 -6.32
N THR A 136 16.06 -1.86 -7.52
CA THR A 136 16.83 -1.98 -8.77
C THR A 136 16.32 -1.01 -9.83
N VAL A 137 17.20 -0.64 -10.75
CA VAL A 137 16.86 0.12 -11.94
C VAL A 137 16.42 -0.86 -13.02
N GLY A 138 15.11 -1.02 -13.21
CA GLY A 138 14.56 -2.01 -14.13
C GLY A 138 14.51 -3.43 -13.56
N LEU A 139 14.09 -4.35 -14.42
CA LEU A 139 13.99 -5.78 -14.11
C LEU A 139 15.37 -6.43 -14.22
N THR A 140 15.87 -7.00 -13.13
CA THR A 140 17.18 -7.68 -13.08
C THR A 140 17.08 -9.20 -13.14
N VAL A 141 15.94 -9.77 -12.74
CA VAL A 141 15.73 -11.23 -12.74
C VAL A 141 15.20 -11.71 -14.11
N GLY A 142 15.61 -12.90 -14.49
CA GLY A 142 15.26 -13.56 -15.76
C GLY A 142 15.38 -15.08 -15.66
N ALA A 143 15.08 -15.76 -16.78
CA ALA A 143 15.01 -17.23 -16.80
C ALA A 143 16.35 -17.94 -16.47
N SER A 144 17.49 -17.26 -16.67
CA SER A 144 18.83 -17.78 -16.40
C SER A 144 19.61 -16.93 -15.40
N ASP A 145 19.03 -15.84 -14.89
CA ASP A 145 19.65 -14.95 -13.91
C ASP A 145 18.65 -14.65 -12.80
N PHE A 146 18.92 -15.16 -11.60
CA PHE A 146 18.02 -15.03 -10.46
C PHE A 146 18.46 -13.90 -9.51
N ALA A 147 19.52 -13.18 -9.85
CA ALA A 147 20.13 -12.22 -8.96
C ALA A 147 19.41 -10.87 -8.97
N CYS A 148 19.34 -10.29 -7.77
CA CYS A 148 19.13 -8.87 -7.57
C CYS A 148 20.50 -8.18 -7.48
#